data_AF-A0AAT9PFU2-F1
#
_entry.id   AF-A0AAT9PFU2-F1
#
_cell.length_a   1.000
_cell.length_b   1.000
_cell.length_c   1.000
_cell.angle_alpha   90.00
_cell.angle_beta   90.00
_cell.angle_gamma   90.00
#
_symmetry.space_group_name_H-M   'P 1'
#
loop_
_entity.id
_entity.type
_entity.pdbx_description
1 polymer ?
#
loop_
_entity_poly.entity_id
_entity_poly.type
_entity_poly.pdbx_seq_one_letter_code
_entity_poly.pdbx_strand_id
1 'polypeptide(L)'
;MIYEFIATVTAGFGMAGIAMIIRHLTKLAGKQAPKWLIPIFAGIGMLGFQIHQEYHWQQQQIDRLPAQVKVVKTVEGQVWYRPWSYLKPQVIRFMAAESGKPVATDITSSTDDIRSTNIYLFERRISTKVIAQLVNCSQPAITSVTIAPPLSATNFQQLQWQPLAADDDLLQAVCQ
;
A
#
# COMPACT_ATOMS: atom_id res chain seq x y z
N MET A 1 -2.81 13.54 10.45
CA MET A 1 -4.08 13.79 11.19
C MET A 1 -4.58 15.22 11.02
N ILE A 2 -3.85 16.26 11.45
CA ILE A 2 -4.36 17.66 11.32
C ILE A 2 -4.56 18.12 9.87
N TYR A 3 -3.63 17.79 8.97
CA TYR A 3 -3.72 18.16 7.56
C TYR A 3 -4.92 17.51 6.85
N GLU A 4 -5.21 16.25 7.15
CA GLU A 4 -6.37 15.54 6.57
C GLU A 4 -7.69 16.16 7.03
N PHE A 5 -7.77 16.58 8.29
CA PHE A 5 -8.95 17.26 8.82
C PHE A 5 -9.18 18.59 8.11
N ILE A 6 -8.14 19.43 8.01
CA ILE A 6 -8.23 20.72 7.30
C ILE A 6 -8.61 20.49 5.84
N ALA A 7 -7.97 19.53 5.16
CA ALA A 7 -8.29 19.22 3.76
C ALA A 7 -9.74 18.75 3.57
N THR A 8 -10.25 17.92 4.48
CA THR A 8 -11.65 17.45 4.45
C THR A 8 -12.63 18.61 4.63
N VAL A 9 -12.37 19.50 5.60
CA VAL A 9 -13.21 20.68 5.87
C VAL A 9 -13.19 21.61 4.67
N THR A 10 -12.01 21.91 4.11
CA THR A 10 -11.85 22.73 2.91
C THR A 10 -12.56 22.12 1.70
N ALA A 11 -12.49 20.81 1.49
CA ALA A 11 -13.22 20.12 0.41
C ALA A 11 -14.75 20.28 0.58
N GLY A 12 -15.24 20.18 1.81
CA GLY A 12 -16.64 20.47 2.14
C GLY A 12 -17.04 21.90 1.80
N PHE A 13 -16.24 22.89 2.19
CA PHE A 13 -16.48 24.29 1.83
C PHE A 13 -16.42 24.53 0.32
N GLY A 14 -15.49 23.90 -0.39
CA GLY A 14 -15.38 23.99 -1.85
C GLY A 14 -16.66 23.53 -2.55
N MET A 15 -17.17 22.35 -2.17
CA MET A 15 -18.43 21.83 -2.74
C MET A 15 -19.66 22.63 -2.30
N ALA A 16 -19.68 23.15 -1.06
CA ALA A 16 -20.72 24.07 -0.62
C ALA A 16 -20.74 25.36 -1.47
N GLY A 17 -19.56 25.88 -1.80
CA GLY A 17 -19.38 27.01 -2.72
C GLY A 17 -19.99 26.73 -4.10
N ILE A 18 -19.72 25.55 -4.66
CA ILE A 18 -20.32 25.10 -5.92
C ILE A 18 -21.86 25.07 -5.83
N ALA A 19 -22.43 24.54 -4.73
CA ALA A 19 -23.87 24.54 -4.52
C ALA A 19 -24.46 25.96 -4.41
N MET A 20 -23.75 26.90 -3.81
CA MET A 20 -24.15 28.31 -3.78
C MET A 20 -24.17 28.92 -5.18
N ILE A 21 -23.16 28.65 -6.01
CA ILE A 21 -23.10 29.10 -7.41
C ILE A 21 -24.27 28.51 -8.21
N ILE A 22 -24.50 27.20 -8.12
CA ILE A 22 -25.63 26.53 -8.79
C ILE A 22 -26.94 27.21 -8.37
N ARG A 23 -27.15 27.40 -7.08
CA ARG A 23 -28.38 28.02 -6.55
C ARG A 23 -28.55 29.47 -6.99
N HIS A 24 -27.46 30.21 -7.12
CA HIS A 24 -27.48 31.58 -7.64
C HIS A 24 -27.88 31.60 -9.13
N LEU A 25 -27.27 30.74 -9.95
CA LEU A 25 -27.58 30.60 -11.38
C LEU A 25 -29.00 30.12 -11.63
N THR A 26 -29.50 29.15 -10.84
CA THR A 26 -30.89 28.69 -10.98
C THR A 26 -31.86 29.82 -10.63
N LYS A 27 -31.55 30.62 -9.60
CA LYS A 27 -32.38 31.75 -9.19
C LYS A 27 -32.47 32.80 -10.31
N LEU A 28 -31.36 33.07 -10.99
CA LEU A 28 -31.32 33.93 -12.19
C LEU A 28 -32.18 33.36 -13.32
N ALA A 29 -32.20 32.04 -13.50
CA ALA A 29 -33.04 31.34 -14.46
C ALA A 29 -34.52 31.16 -14.04
N GLY A 30 -34.96 31.85 -12.98
CA GLY A 30 -36.35 31.79 -12.49
C GLY A 30 -36.73 30.53 -11.71
N LYS A 31 -35.77 29.65 -11.39
CA LYS A 31 -36.00 28.41 -10.62
C LYS A 31 -35.25 28.46 -9.29
N GLN A 32 -35.95 28.30 -8.17
CA GLN A 32 -35.31 28.34 -6.86
C GLN A 32 -34.86 26.94 -6.41
N ALA A 33 -33.54 26.70 -6.40
CA ALA A 33 -32.99 25.49 -5.80
C ALA A 33 -33.16 25.46 -4.27
N PRO A 34 -33.38 24.27 -3.67
CA PRO A 34 -33.62 24.11 -2.24
C PRO A 34 -32.42 24.50 -1.39
N LYS A 35 -32.66 25.01 -0.17
CA LYS A 35 -31.59 25.44 0.77
C LYS A 35 -30.73 24.27 1.27
N TRP A 36 -31.27 23.06 1.24
CA TRP A 36 -30.69 21.82 1.75
C TRP A 36 -29.68 21.23 0.76
N LEU A 37 -29.60 21.79 -0.46
CA LEU A 37 -28.56 21.46 -1.44
C LEU A 37 -27.15 21.77 -0.91
N ILE A 38 -26.99 22.89 -0.19
CA ILE A 38 -25.68 23.33 0.32
C ILE A 38 -25.07 22.32 1.30
N PRO A 39 -25.77 21.92 2.39
CA PRO A 39 -25.21 20.92 3.31
C PRO A 39 -25.03 19.55 2.65
N ILE A 40 -25.88 19.16 1.68
CA ILE A 40 -25.70 17.91 0.93
C ILE A 40 -24.39 17.95 0.14
N PHE A 41 -24.14 19.01 -0.62
CA PHE A 41 -22.91 19.15 -1.40
C PHE A 41 -21.68 19.24 -0.50
N ALA A 42 -21.77 19.93 0.64
CA ALA A 42 -20.70 19.95 1.63
C ALA A 42 -20.36 18.53 2.11
N GLY A 43 -21.38 17.74 2.48
CA GLY A 43 -21.21 16.33 2.87
C GLY A 43 -20.61 15.47 1.77
N ILE A 44 -21.05 15.65 0.52
CA ILE A 44 -20.48 14.95 -0.65
C ILE A 44 -19.01 15.32 -0.82
N GLY A 45 -18.63 16.59 -0.67
CA GLY A 45 -17.24 17.02 -0.75
C GLY A 45 -16.35 16.37 0.31
N MET A 46 -16.83 16.34 1.56
CA MET A 46 -16.11 15.69 2.66
C MET A 46 -15.97 14.17 2.44
N LEU A 47 -17.05 13.49 2.06
CA LEU A 47 -17.04 12.04 1.79
C LEU A 47 -16.19 11.70 0.57
N GLY A 48 -16.31 12.48 -0.51
CA GLY A 48 -15.53 12.29 -1.73
C GLY A 48 -14.03 12.42 -1.47
N PHE A 49 -13.63 13.40 -0.66
CA PHE A 49 -12.23 13.54 -0.24
C PHE A 49 -11.77 12.34 0.59
N GLN A 50 -12.56 11.88 1.56
CA GLN A 50 -12.22 10.70 2.35
C GLN A 50 -12.03 9.47 1.46
N ILE A 51 -12.96 9.21 0.54
CA ILE A 51 -12.86 8.14 -0.45
C ILE A 51 -11.59 8.30 -1.27
N HIS A 52 -11.30 9.49 -1.79
CA HIS A 52 -10.10 9.73 -2.58
C HIS A 52 -8.82 9.35 -1.82
N GLN A 53 -8.69 9.77 -0.56
CA GLN A 53 -7.57 9.41 0.31
C GLN A 53 -7.51 7.90 0.58
N GLU A 54 -8.65 7.21 0.65
CA GLU A 54 -8.71 5.76 0.84
C GLU A 54 -8.12 4.98 -0.34
N TYR A 55 -8.19 5.50 -1.56
CA TYR A 55 -7.72 4.81 -2.76
C TYR A 55 -6.32 5.23 -3.21
N HIS A 56 -5.88 6.45 -2.88
CA HIS A 56 -4.59 6.97 -3.35
C HIS A 56 -3.43 6.70 -2.39
N TRP A 57 -3.69 6.19 -1.19
CA TRP A 57 -2.66 5.97 -0.18
C TRP A 57 -1.53 5.05 -0.67
N GLN A 58 -1.84 3.99 -1.43
CA GLN A 58 -0.82 3.06 -1.92
C GLN A 58 0.15 3.77 -2.86
N GLN A 59 -0.38 4.53 -3.83
CA GLN A 59 0.46 5.30 -4.75
C GLN A 59 1.34 6.30 -4.00
N GLN A 60 0.76 7.02 -3.04
CA GLN A 60 1.52 7.97 -2.20
C GLN A 60 2.67 7.31 -1.42
N GLN A 61 2.54 6.02 -1.08
CA GLN A 61 3.62 5.26 -0.43
C GLN A 61 4.65 4.77 -1.45
N ILE A 62 4.22 4.32 -2.63
CA ILE A 62 5.12 3.90 -3.72
C ILE A 62 5.99 5.07 -4.19
N ASP A 63 5.41 6.26 -4.33
CA ASP A 63 6.13 7.47 -4.79
C ASP A 63 7.24 7.91 -3.81
N ARG A 64 7.22 7.40 -2.57
CA ARG A 64 8.24 7.67 -1.55
C ARG A 64 9.30 6.57 -1.46
N LEU A 65 9.11 5.45 -2.15
CA LEU A 65 10.05 4.34 -2.13
C LEU A 65 11.24 4.62 -3.07
N PRO A 66 12.43 4.09 -2.76
CA PRO A 66 13.55 4.10 -3.70
C PRO A 66 13.20 3.35 -4.99
N ALA A 67 13.79 3.76 -6.11
CA ALA A 67 13.53 3.16 -7.43
C ALA A 67 13.86 1.65 -7.52
N GLN A 68 14.66 1.12 -6.59
CA GLN A 68 15.04 -0.30 -6.54
C GLN A 68 13.99 -1.19 -5.84
N VAL A 69 12.96 -0.61 -5.22
CA VAL A 69 11.93 -1.36 -4.50
C VAL A 69 10.70 -1.53 -5.41
N LYS A 70 10.32 -2.79 -5.67
CA LYS A 70 9.17 -3.15 -6.51
C LYS A 70 8.03 -3.69 -5.67
N VAL A 71 6.79 -3.36 -6.03
CA VAL A 71 5.59 -3.95 -5.41
C VAL A 71 5.45 -5.38 -5.89
N VAL A 72 5.44 -6.33 -4.96
CA VAL A 72 5.38 -7.77 -5.24
C VAL A 72 4.00 -8.38 -4.96
N LYS A 73 3.22 -7.77 -4.07
CA LYS A 73 1.89 -8.28 -3.74
C LYS A 73 0.98 -7.18 -3.26
N THR A 74 -0.25 -7.19 -3.75
CA THR A 74 -1.30 -6.26 -3.30
C THR A 74 -2.45 -7.07 -2.73
N VAL A 75 -2.99 -6.63 -1.59
CA VAL A 75 -4.15 -7.26 -0.98
C VAL A 75 -5.29 -6.26 -0.91
N GLU A 76 -6.37 -6.63 -1.57
CA GLU A 76 -7.60 -5.87 -1.62
C GLU A 76 -8.60 -6.38 -0.58
N GLY A 77 -9.47 -5.49 -0.11
CA GLY A 77 -10.49 -5.79 0.88
C GLY A 77 -11.82 -5.09 0.57
N GLN A 78 -12.91 -5.74 0.94
CA GLN A 78 -14.27 -5.22 0.84
C GLN A 78 -14.92 -5.20 2.22
N VAL A 79 -15.75 -4.20 2.49
CA VAL A 79 -16.46 -4.08 3.78
C VAL A 79 -17.89 -3.59 3.57
N TRP A 80 -18.82 -4.13 4.36
CA TRP A 80 -20.26 -3.94 4.18
C TRP A 80 -20.75 -2.49 4.29
N TYR A 81 -20.10 -1.68 5.12
CA TYR A 81 -20.46 -0.28 5.34
C TYR A 81 -19.83 0.67 4.30
N ARG A 82 -19.05 0.16 3.35
CA ARG A 82 -18.46 0.93 2.23
C ARG A 82 -19.01 0.37 0.92
N PRO A 83 -20.19 0.81 0.45
CA PRO A 83 -20.82 0.25 -0.73
C PRO A 83 -19.94 0.35 -1.99
N TRP A 84 -19.13 1.41 -2.10
CA TRP A 84 -18.17 1.58 -3.19
C TRP A 84 -17.08 0.49 -3.24
N SER A 85 -16.76 -0.18 -2.12
CA SER A 85 -15.77 -1.25 -2.09
C SER A 85 -16.20 -2.52 -2.84
N TYR A 86 -17.51 -2.72 -3.01
CA TYR A 86 -18.04 -3.82 -3.83
C TYR A 86 -17.85 -3.58 -5.32
N LEU A 87 -17.88 -2.31 -5.76
CA LEU A 87 -17.63 -1.92 -7.14
C LEU A 87 -16.12 -1.93 -7.45
N LYS A 88 -15.32 -1.37 -6.54
CA LYS A 88 -13.87 -1.34 -6.64
C LYS A 88 -13.27 -1.64 -5.27
N PRO A 89 -12.75 -2.86 -5.02
CA PRO A 89 -12.09 -3.18 -3.76
C PRO A 89 -11.00 -2.17 -3.42
N GLN A 90 -10.86 -1.84 -2.14
CA GLN A 90 -9.78 -0.95 -1.70
C GLN A 90 -8.54 -1.79 -1.38
N VAL A 91 -7.37 -1.26 -1.69
CA VAL A 91 -6.11 -1.86 -1.24
C VAL A 91 -5.97 -1.60 0.26
N ILE A 92 -5.87 -2.66 1.05
CA ILE A 92 -5.75 -2.58 2.52
C ILE A 92 -4.30 -2.74 2.98
N ARG A 93 -3.52 -3.54 2.25
CA ARG A 93 -2.10 -3.78 2.48
C ARG A 93 -1.41 -4.15 1.18
N PHE A 94 -0.12 -3.86 1.09
CA PHE A 94 0.72 -4.30 -0.01
C PHE A 94 2.13 -4.60 0.49
N MET A 95 2.84 -5.42 -0.27
CA MET A 95 4.22 -5.81 -0.01
C MET A 95 5.08 -5.30 -1.14
N ALA A 96 6.25 -4.79 -0.77
CA ALA A 96 7.26 -4.38 -1.71
C ALA A 96 8.62 -4.96 -1.30
N ALA A 97 9.44 -5.36 -2.27
CA ALA A 97 10.74 -5.97 -2.04
C ALA A 97 11.83 -5.24 -2.82
N GLU A 98 13.01 -5.14 -2.23
CA GLU A 98 14.23 -4.69 -2.91
C GLU A 98 14.84 -5.87 -3.69
N SER A 99 15.61 -5.58 -4.73
CA SER A 99 16.44 -6.58 -5.41
C SER A 99 17.38 -7.29 -4.43
N GLY A 100 17.54 -8.59 -4.63
CA GLY A 100 18.29 -9.46 -3.73
C GLY A 100 19.80 -9.22 -3.78
N LYS A 101 20.41 -9.08 -2.62
CA LYS A 101 21.88 -9.01 -2.48
C LYS A 101 22.43 -10.40 -2.20
N PRO A 102 23.53 -10.82 -2.85
CA PRO A 102 24.12 -12.12 -2.58
C PRO A 102 24.55 -12.23 -1.12
N VAL A 103 24.26 -13.38 -0.50
CA VAL A 103 24.78 -13.71 0.84
C VAL A 103 26.27 -14.05 0.72
N ALA A 104 27.04 -13.76 1.77
CA ALA A 104 28.47 -14.04 1.79
C ALA A 104 28.74 -15.56 1.66
N THR A 105 29.74 -15.89 0.84
CA THR A 105 30.08 -17.27 0.43
C THR A 105 30.74 -18.11 1.54
N ASP A 106 31.08 -17.49 2.66
CA ASP A 106 31.54 -18.13 3.89
C ASP A 106 30.40 -18.75 4.72
N ILE A 107 29.16 -18.35 4.44
CA ILE A 107 27.96 -18.83 5.15
C ILE A 107 27.22 -19.91 4.36
N THR A 108 27.25 -19.82 3.02
CA THR A 108 26.49 -20.67 2.10
C THR A 108 27.41 -21.52 1.24
N SER A 109 26.96 -22.71 0.84
CA SER A 109 27.70 -23.54 -0.12
C SER A 109 27.74 -22.82 -1.47
N SER A 110 28.86 -22.85 -2.18
CA SER A 110 29.08 -22.12 -3.46
C SER A 110 28.13 -22.47 -4.61
N THR A 111 27.19 -23.40 -4.40
CA THR A 111 26.25 -23.92 -5.39
C THR A 111 24.82 -23.36 -5.22
N ASP A 112 24.51 -22.73 -4.07
CA ASP A 112 23.17 -22.21 -3.80
C ASP A 112 23.08 -20.71 -4.13
N ASP A 113 22.21 -20.32 -5.06
CA ASP A 113 21.94 -18.91 -5.38
C ASP A 113 20.97 -18.32 -4.35
N ILE A 114 21.52 -17.90 -3.21
CA ILE A 114 20.75 -17.36 -2.09
C ILE A 114 20.93 -15.85 -2.01
N ARG A 115 19.80 -15.15 -2.00
CA ARG A 115 19.73 -13.70 -1.96
C ARG A 115 19.06 -13.22 -0.68
N SER A 116 19.69 -12.24 -0.04
CA SER A 116 19.13 -11.50 1.09
C SER A 116 18.40 -10.27 0.58
N THR A 117 17.17 -10.08 1.04
CA THR A 117 16.36 -8.91 0.72
C THR A 117 15.58 -8.42 1.94
N ASN A 118 15.24 -7.14 1.92
CA ASN A 118 14.28 -6.55 2.85
C ASN A 118 12.91 -6.47 2.18
N ILE A 119 11.91 -7.08 2.83
CA ILE A 119 10.52 -6.94 2.43
C ILE A 119 9.85 -5.88 3.30
N TYR A 120 9.28 -4.89 2.62
CA TYR A 120 8.52 -3.82 3.21
C TYR A 120 7.04 -4.18 3.18
N LEU A 121 6.46 -4.39 4.36
CA LEU A 121 5.04 -4.63 4.55
C LEU A 121 4.34 -3.31 4.88
N PHE A 122 3.48 -2.87 3.98
CA PHE A 122 2.69 -1.65 4.15
C PHE A 122 1.25 -2.01 4.47
N GLU A 123 0.71 -1.39 5.51
CA GLU A 123 -0.70 -1.48 5.89
C GLU A 123 -1.26 -0.09 6.09
N ARG A 124 -2.51 0.12 5.68
CA ARG A 124 -3.14 1.44 5.76
C ARG A 124 -3.29 1.88 7.23
N ARG A 125 -2.73 3.05 7.58
CA ARG A 125 -2.70 3.67 8.93
C ARG A 125 -1.83 2.95 9.97
N ILE A 126 -0.98 2.00 9.56
CA ILE A 126 -0.03 1.32 10.44
C ILE A 126 1.38 1.62 9.95
N SER A 127 2.34 1.72 10.87
CA SER A 127 3.75 1.90 10.51
C SER A 127 4.25 0.74 9.67
N THR A 128 5.04 1.06 8.64
CA THR A 128 5.68 0.05 7.78
C THR A 128 6.53 -0.90 8.60
N LYS A 129 6.39 -2.19 8.36
CA LYS A 129 7.24 -3.22 8.94
C LYS A 129 8.25 -3.67 7.89
N VAL A 130 9.51 -3.81 8.29
CA VAL A 130 10.58 -4.30 7.44
C VAL A 130 11.00 -5.67 7.96
N ILE A 131 11.00 -6.67 7.10
CA ILE A 131 11.40 -8.04 7.44
C ILE A 131 12.55 -8.43 6.52
N ALA A 132 13.68 -8.79 7.13
CA ALA A 132 14.81 -9.37 6.41
C ALA A 132 14.48 -10.83 6.08
N GLN A 133 14.62 -11.21 4.82
CA GLN A 133 14.34 -12.56 4.33
C GLN A 133 15.46 -13.04 3.40
N LEU A 134 15.68 -14.36 3.40
CA LEU A 134 16.52 -15.03 2.43
C LEU A 134 15.63 -15.76 1.44
N VAL A 135 15.97 -15.62 0.17
CA VAL A 135 15.29 -16.28 -0.95
C VAL A 135 16.31 -17.17 -1.65
N ASN A 136 15.95 -18.43 -1.86
CA ASN A 136 16.73 -19.35 -2.67
C ASN A 136 16.18 -19.31 -4.11
N CYS A 137 17.01 -18.83 -5.03
CA CYS A 137 16.68 -18.66 -6.44
C CYS A 137 16.84 -19.97 -7.24
N SER A 138 17.74 -20.86 -6.81
CA SER A 138 17.93 -22.19 -7.42
C SER A 138 16.79 -23.15 -7.08
N GLN A 139 16.34 -23.13 -5.83
CA GLN A 139 15.21 -23.90 -5.31
C GLN A 139 14.20 -22.93 -4.69
N PRO A 140 13.10 -22.59 -5.38
CA PRO A 140 12.15 -21.56 -4.97
C PRO A 140 11.66 -21.75 -3.52
N ALA A 141 12.29 -21.05 -2.60
CA ALA A 141 12.02 -21.16 -1.19
C ALA A 141 12.41 -19.86 -0.48
N ILE A 142 11.73 -19.58 0.63
CA ILE A 142 11.93 -18.37 1.41
C ILE A 142 12.03 -18.67 2.90
N THR A 143 12.82 -17.87 3.61
CA THR A 143 12.94 -17.95 5.06
C THR A 143 13.13 -16.57 5.67
N SER A 144 12.58 -16.36 6.87
CA SER A 144 12.75 -15.12 7.63
C SER A 144 14.02 -15.15 8.46
N VAL A 145 14.79 -14.07 8.43
CA VAL A 145 15.96 -13.90 9.30
C VAL A 145 15.57 -12.96 10.44
N THR A 146 15.72 -13.45 11.68
CA THR A 146 15.56 -12.61 12.86
C THR A 146 16.86 -11.84 13.07
N ILE A 147 16.77 -10.54 13.37
CA ILE A 147 17.92 -9.59 13.33
C ILE A 147 18.95 -9.84 14.46
N ALA A 148 18.77 -10.87 15.29
CA ALA A 148 19.75 -11.29 16.28
C ALA A 148 19.62 -12.79 16.57
N PRO A 149 20.73 -13.57 16.56
CA PRO A 149 22.11 -13.21 16.18
C PRO A 149 22.30 -13.01 14.66
N PRO A 150 23.41 -12.36 14.20
CA PRO A 150 23.73 -12.25 12.78
C PRO A 150 23.84 -13.62 12.11
N LEU A 151 23.54 -13.68 10.81
CA LEU A 151 23.57 -14.92 10.02
C LEU A 151 24.99 -15.54 10.06
N SER A 152 25.07 -16.84 10.35
CA SER A 152 26.30 -17.64 10.45
C SER A 152 26.07 -19.01 9.82
N ALA A 153 27.13 -19.73 9.46
CA ALA A 153 27.00 -21.06 8.86
C ALA A 153 26.19 -22.05 9.74
N THR A 154 26.28 -21.92 11.07
CA THR A 154 25.56 -22.78 12.02
C THR A 154 24.06 -22.47 12.09
N ASN A 155 23.68 -21.19 12.14
CA ASN A 155 22.26 -20.82 12.20
C ASN A 155 21.57 -20.98 10.84
N PHE A 156 22.33 -20.87 9.74
CA PHE A 156 21.82 -21.06 8.38
C PHE A 156 21.23 -22.47 8.19
N GLN A 157 21.88 -23.51 8.73
CA GLN A 157 21.39 -24.89 8.66
C GLN A 157 20.10 -25.13 9.47
N GLN A 158 19.78 -24.25 10.42
CA GLN A 158 18.60 -24.37 11.28
C GLN A 158 17.39 -23.60 10.72
N LEU A 159 17.55 -22.88 9.61
CA LEU A 159 16.48 -22.10 9.01
C LEU A 159 15.37 -23.00 8.45
N GLN A 160 14.14 -22.63 8.75
CA GLN A 160 12.97 -23.30 8.20
C GLN A 160 12.58 -22.64 6.88
N TRP A 161 12.84 -23.36 5.79
CA TRP A 161 12.49 -22.93 4.44
C TRP A 161 11.03 -23.23 4.14
N GLN A 162 10.32 -22.22 3.66
CA GLN A 162 8.96 -22.35 3.16
C GLN A 162 9.01 -22.39 1.63
N PRO A 163 8.36 -23.38 0.99
CA PRO A 163 8.36 -23.47 -0.47
C PRO A 163 7.62 -22.27 -1.05
N LEU A 164 8.18 -21.71 -2.13
CA LEU A 164 7.57 -20.63 -2.88
C LEU A 164 7.11 -21.16 -4.24
N ALA A 165 6.05 -20.57 -4.79
CA ALA A 165 5.64 -20.90 -6.15
C ALA A 165 6.70 -20.42 -7.14
N ALA A 166 6.94 -21.19 -8.20
CA ALA A 166 7.98 -20.85 -9.19
C ALA A 166 7.65 -19.57 -9.98
N ASP A 167 6.37 -19.18 -10.03
CA ASP A 167 5.84 -17.99 -10.67
C ASP A 167 5.60 -16.81 -9.71
N ASP A 168 6.06 -16.90 -8.46
CA ASP A 168 5.83 -15.85 -7.46
C ASP A 168 6.57 -14.54 -7.84
N ASP A 169 5.84 -13.43 -7.84
CA ASP A 169 6.35 -12.08 -8.12
C ASP A 169 7.52 -11.69 -7.21
N LEU A 170 7.55 -12.22 -5.98
CA LEU A 170 8.67 -12.00 -5.07
C LEU A 170 9.96 -12.66 -5.56
N LEU A 171 9.88 -13.88 -6.09
CA LEU A 171 11.04 -14.58 -6.65
C LEU A 171 11.60 -13.78 -7.83
N GLN A 172 10.72 -13.32 -8.73
CA GLN A 172 11.11 -12.51 -9.88
C GLN A 172 11.72 -11.16 -9.48
N ALA A 173 11.21 -10.52 -8.43
CA ALA A 173 11.74 -9.24 -7.97
C ALA A 173 13.13 -9.36 -7.31
N VAL A 174 13.40 -10.48 -6.64
CA VAL A 174 14.61 -10.69 -5.83
C VAL A 174 15.73 -11.38 -6.61
N CYS A 175 15.40 -12.34 -7.46
CA CYS A 175 16.35 -13.19 -8.19
C CYS A 175 16.70 -12.69 -9.61
N GLN A 176 16.25 -11.47 -9.97
CA GLN A 176 16.60 -10.80 -11.22
C GLN A 176 18.04 -10.24 -11.21
#